data_AF-G0NMU0-F1
#
_entry.id   AF-G0NMU0-F1
#
_cell.length_a   1.000
_cell.length_b   1.000
_cell.length_c   1.000
_cell.angle_alpha   90.00
_cell.angle_beta   90.00
_cell.angle_gamma   90.00
#
_symmetry.space_group_name_H-M   'P 1'
#
loop_
_entity.id
_entity.type
_entity.pdbx_description
1 polymer ?
#
loop_
_entity_poly.entity_id
_entity_poly.type
_entity_poly.pdbx_seq_one_letter_code
_entity_poly.pdbx_strand_id
1 'polypeptide(L)'
;MFYLGLLVCILVSGVVWFHNRNSKKEFTDYFTQAIPVLLTFGILMIFVQAHNFIIALLSIQRFLLFFFRDIEDYLKYSEEKSNKVFYGIYIFFYLVHILILGFYSYQIEVGKLDDWPVRVYLCFYVFVNLVLFASAILYIPIMMRIRKLARLSITNQNRQQRYILYQTISIVIFKMSHAWIVFLVELGSFPLYMYITVFLVFDLFSTPVLIQVSYLLCNRQNVEILRKKLYFDKFRSNRSRSSQVEPMPQRNDLVATSVV
;
A
#
# COMPACT_ATOMS: atom_id res chain seq x y z
N MET A 1 0.38 -1.50 -13.19
CA MET A 1 0.07 -2.71 -13.98
C MET A 1 -0.10 -3.93 -13.08
N PHE A 2 0.98 -4.58 -12.59
CA PHE A 2 0.89 -5.86 -11.85
C PHE A 2 -0.16 -5.90 -10.71
N TYR A 3 -0.09 -4.97 -9.74
CA TYR A 3 -1.09 -4.86 -8.66
C TYR A 3 -2.53 -4.68 -9.14
N LEU A 4 -2.75 -4.00 -10.27
CA LEU A 4 -4.11 -3.78 -10.80
C LEU A 4 -4.64 -5.08 -11.42
N GLY A 5 -3.80 -5.80 -12.16
CA GLY A 5 -4.13 -7.13 -12.68
C GLY A 5 -4.46 -8.13 -11.57
N LEU A 6 -3.63 -8.20 -10.52
CA LEU A 6 -3.85 -9.11 -9.39
C LEU A 6 -5.06 -8.72 -8.52
N LEU A 7 -5.31 -7.43 -8.30
CA LEU A 7 -6.53 -6.99 -7.61
C LEU A 7 -7.79 -7.30 -8.44
N VAL A 8 -7.71 -7.19 -9.78
CA VAL A 8 -8.77 -7.68 -10.68
C VAL A 8 -8.91 -9.21 -10.59
N CYS A 9 -7.84 -9.99 -10.53
CA CYS A 9 -7.92 -11.45 -10.31
C CYS A 9 -8.60 -11.81 -8.98
N ILE A 10 -8.30 -11.09 -7.88
CA ILE A 10 -8.97 -11.28 -6.60
C ILE A 10 -10.45 -10.92 -6.70
N LEU A 11 -10.81 -9.79 -7.31
CA LEU A 11 -12.21 -9.40 -7.51
C LEU A 11 -12.97 -10.41 -8.40
N VAL A 12 -12.37 -10.86 -9.50
CA VAL A 12 -12.95 -11.88 -10.39
C VAL A 12 -13.15 -13.20 -9.65
N SER A 13 -12.16 -13.68 -8.90
CA SER A 13 -12.30 -14.90 -8.11
C SER A 13 -13.37 -14.77 -7.00
N GLY A 14 -13.49 -13.61 -6.35
CA GLY A 14 -14.56 -13.31 -5.40
C GLY A 14 -15.95 -13.24 -6.04
N VAL A 15 -16.07 -12.68 -7.24
CA VAL A 15 -17.33 -12.65 -8.02
C VAL A 15 -17.71 -14.05 -8.50
N VAL A 16 -16.76 -14.86 -8.96
CA VAL A 16 -16.99 -16.27 -9.32
C VAL A 16 -17.44 -17.08 -8.10
N TRP A 17 -16.81 -16.88 -6.94
CA TRP A 17 -17.22 -17.50 -5.68
C TRP A 17 -18.64 -17.08 -5.27
N PHE A 18 -18.98 -15.80 -5.35
CA PHE A 18 -20.33 -15.29 -5.04
C PHE A 18 -21.40 -15.82 -6.01
N HIS A 19 -21.08 -15.89 -7.31
CA HIS A 19 -21.96 -16.47 -8.32
C HIS A 19 -22.16 -17.98 -8.09
N ASN A 20 -21.09 -18.73 -7.79
CA ASN A 20 -21.18 -20.14 -7.44
C ASN A 20 -21.92 -20.39 -6.12
N ARG A 21 -21.82 -19.48 -5.13
CA ARG A 21 -22.59 -19.55 -3.87
C ARG A 21 -24.11 -19.52 -4.09
N ASN A 22 -24.57 -18.90 -5.17
CA ASN A 22 -25.98 -18.82 -5.53
C ASN A 22 -26.46 -20.05 -6.33
N SER A 23 -25.53 -20.89 -6.80
CA SER A 23 -25.80 -22.21 -7.38
C SER A 23 -25.68 -23.26 -6.27
N LYS A 24 -26.55 -24.27 -6.22
CA LYS A 24 -26.49 -25.34 -5.21
C LYS A 24 -25.39 -26.37 -5.53
N LYS A 25 -24.15 -25.89 -5.67
CA LYS A 25 -22.97 -26.71 -5.95
C LYS A 25 -22.49 -27.43 -4.71
N GLU A 26 -21.84 -28.56 -4.92
CA GLU A 26 -21.35 -29.42 -3.84
C GLU A 26 -20.19 -28.79 -3.07
N PHE A 27 -19.97 -29.27 -1.84
CA PHE A 27 -18.91 -28.83 -0.94
C PHE A 27 -17.51 -28.85 -1.58
N THR A 28 -17.25 -29.83 -2.45
CA THR A 28 -16.03 -30.04 -3.25
C THR A 28 -15.69 -28.88 -4.19
N ASP A 29 -16.69 -28.24 -4.82
CA ASP A 29 -16.48 -27.11 -5.73
C ASP A 29 -15.93 -25.87 -4.99
N TYR A 30 -16.34 -25.65 -3.74
CA TYR A 30 -15.87 -24.54 -2.92
C TYR A 30 -14.42 -24.73 -2.47
N PHE A 31 -14.03 -25.94 -2.07
CA PHE A 31 -12.63 -26.25 -1.71
C PHE A 31 -11.69 -26.06 -2.90
N THR A 32 -12.09 -26.56 -4.06
CA THR A 32 -11.32 -26.43 -5.32
C THR A 32 -11.11 -24.97 -5.73
N GLN A 33 -12.04 -24.07 -5.39
CA GLN A 33 -11.92 -22.63 -5.65
C GLN A 33 -11.19 -21.86 -4.53
N ALA A 34 -11.24 -22.31 -3.28
CA ALA A 34 -10.57 -21.65 -2.16
C ALA A 34 -9.03 -21.78 -2.22
N ILE A 35 -8.53 -22.95 -2.64
CA ILE A 35 -7.09 -23.24 -2.76
C ILE A 35 -6.33 -22.23 -3.65
N PRO A 36 -6.70 -21.98 -4.92
CA PRO A 36 -5.99 -21.04 -5.77
C PRO A 36 -6.10 -19.59 -5.28
N VAL A 37 -7.21 -19.23 -4.60
CA VAL A 37 -7.35 -17.91 -3.96
C VAL A 37 -6.33 -17.75 -2.83
N LEU A 38 -6.29 -18.70 -1.89
CA LEU A 38 -5.33 -18.70 -0.77
C LEU A 38 -3.87 -18.66 -1.27
N LEU A 39 -3.54 -19.44 -2.30
CA LEU A 39 -2.21 -19.47 -2.91
C LEU A 39 -1.85 -18.13 -3.57
N THR A 40 -2.80 -17.49 -4.27
CA THR A 40 -2.62 -16.15 -4.87
C THR A 40 -2.41 -15.08 -3.79
N PHE A 41 -3.17 -15.14 -2.70
CA PHE A 41 -2.97 -14.28 -1.53
C PHE A 41 -1.56 -14.47 -0.94
N GLY A 42 -1.12 -15.71 -0.69
CA GLY A 42 0.21 -16.03 -0.18
C GLY A 42 1.35 -15.42 -1.02
N ILE A 43 1.31 -15.60 -2.34
CA ILE A 43 2.26 -15.03 -3.31
C ILE A 43 2.33 -13.50 -3.20
N LEU A 44 1.18 -12.84 -3.05
CA LEU A 44 1.12 -11.38 -2.89
C LEU A 44 1.75 -10.89 -1.57
N MET A 45 1.62 -11.65 -0.46
CA MET A 45 2.25 -11.27 0.81
C MET A 45 3.78 -11.21 0.68
N ILE A 46 4.35 -12.24 0.05
CA ILE A 46 5.79 -12.36 -0.20
C ILE A 46 6.27 -11.20 -1.08
N PHE A 47 5.52 -10.91 -2.15
CA PHE A 47 5.81 -9.80 -3.04
C PHE A 47 5.79 -8.44 -2.31
N VAL A 48 4.80 -8.20 -1.46
CA VAL A 48 4.66 -6.97 -0.64
C VAL A 48 5.84 -6.80 0.31
N GLN A 49 6.25 -7.85 1.03
CA GLN A 49 7.39 -7.79 1.92
C GLN A 49 8.71 -7.53 1.18
N ALA A 50 8.96 -8.27 0.10
CA ALA A 50 10.15 -8.08 -0.73
C ALA A 50 10.20 -6.67 -1.32
N HIS A 51 9.07 -6.12 -1.77
CA HIS A 51 8.97 -4.74 -2.27
C HIS A 51 9.29 -3.71 -1.18
N ASN A 52 8.74 -3.88 0.03
CA ASN A 52 9.04 -3.01 1.17
C ASN A 52 10.53 -3.07 1.57
N PHE A 53 11.16 -4.24 1.51
CA PHE A 53 12.60 -4.40 1.73
C PHE A 53 13.45 -3.76 0.63
N ILE A 54 13.06 -3.88 -0.65
CA ILE A 54 13.73 -3.21 -1.78
C ILE A 54 13.68 -1.69 -1.63
N ILE A 55 12.54 -1.12 -1.20
CA ILE A 55 12.43 0.31 -0.88
C ILE A 55 13.41 0.71 0.23
N ALA A 56 13.50 -0.10 1.30
CA ALA A 56 14.41 0.16 2.40
C ALA A 56 15.87 0.21 1.91
N LEU A 57 16.32 -0.81 1.16
CA LEU A 57 17.66 -0.86 0.56
C LEU A 57 17.92 0.30 -0.40
N LEU A 58 16.97 0.65 -1.27
CA LEU A 58 17.11 1.77 -2.21
C LEU A 58 17.22 3.12 -1.48
N SER A 59 16.58 3.25 -0.32
CA SER A 59 16.66 4.44 0.52
C SER A 59 18.02 4.53 1.25
N ILE A 60 18.58 3.39 1.69
CA ILE A 60 19.95 3.29 2.24
C ILE A 60 21.00 3.57 1.16
N GLN A 61 20.87 3.01 -0.05
CA GLN A 61 21.74 3.30 -1.20
C GLN A 61 21.81 4.80 -1.48
N ARG A 62 20.66 5.49 -1.45
CA ARG A 62 20.57 6.94 -1.65
C ARG A 62 21.14 7.75 -0.50
N PHE A 63 21.05 7.26 0.74
CA PHE A 63 21.76 7.85 1.88
C PHE A 63 23.27 7.79 1.66
N LEU A 64 23.80 6.60 1.37
CA LEU A 64 25.23 6.39 1.21
C LEU A 64 25.81 7.22 0.07
N LEU A 65 25.20 7.18 -1.12
CA LEU A 65 25.61 8.00 -2.27
C LEU A 65 25.53 9.52 -2.03
N PHE A 66 24.65 9.97 -1.13
CA PHE A 66 24.48 11.40 -0.85
C PHE A 66 25.50 11.93 0.18
N PHE A 67 25.92 11.09 1.13
CA PHE A 67 26.83 11.48 2.21
C PHE A 67 28.29 11.06 1.98
N PHE A 68 28.54 9.98 1.24
CA PHE A 68 29.86 9.40 1.01
C PHE A 68 30.14 9.28 -0.48
N ARG A 69 30.82 10.29 -1.02
CA ARG A 69 31.17 10.35 -2.45
C ARG A 69 32.17 9.25 -2.85
N ASP A 70 32.98 8.79 -1.91
CA ASP A 70 33.98 7.73 -2.12
C ASP A 70 33.36 6.33 -2.35
N ILE A 71 32.05 6.18 -2.08
CA ILE A 71 31.29 4.95 -2.33
C ILE A 71 30.53 5.03 -3.67
N GLU A 72 30.66 6.13 -4.43
CA GLU A 72 29.93 6.32 -5.69
C GLU A 72 30.23 5.20 -6.70
N ASP A 73 31.50 4.86 -6.91
CA ASP A 73 31.91 3.83 -7.87
C ASP A 73 31.44 2.41 -7.49
N TYR A 74 31.20 2.14 -6.21
CA TYR A 74 30.69 0.85 -5.72
C TYR A 74 29.15 0.75 -5.77
N LEU A 75 28.43 1.86 -5.58
CA LEU A 75 26.96 1.87 -5.52
C LEU A 75 26.27 2.33 -6.82
N LYS A 76 27.03 2.82 -7.81
CA LYS A 76 26.53 3.27 -9.13
C LYS A 76 26.39 2.08 -10.09
N TYR A 77 25.45 1.19 -9.76
CA TYR A 77 25.12 0.04 -10.59
C TYR A 77 24.52 0.46 -11.94
N SER A 78 25.00 -0.16 -13.02
CA SER A 78 24.28 -0.21 -14.30
C SER A 78 22.87 -0.77 -14.10
N GLU A 79 21.89 -0.32 -14.88
CA GLU A 79 20.48 -0.77 -14.81
C GLU A 79 20.37 -2.31 -14.86
N GLU A 80 21.21 -2.96 -15.68
CA GLU A 80 21.25 -4.42 -15.79
C GLU A 80 21.70 -5.10 -14.48
N LYS A 81 22.71 -4.55 -13.79
CA LYS A 81 23.19 -5.07 -12.49
C LYS A 81 22.15 -4.83 -11.39
N SER A 82 21.51 -3.65 -11.39
CA SER A 82 20.44 -3.29 -10.46
C SER A 82 19.25 -4.25 -10.56
N ASN A 83 18.81 -4.56 -11.80
CA ASN A 83 17.72 -5.50 -12.04
C ASN A 83 18.04 -6.93 -11.56
N LYS A 84 19.28 -7.41 -11.73
CA LYS A 84 19.73 -8.71 -11.21
C LYS A 84 19.67 -8.76 -9.67
N VAL A 85 20.08 -7.69 -8.99
CA VAL A 85 19.98 -7.58 -7.52
C VAL A 85 18.52 -7.61 -7.05
N PHE A 86 17.62 -6.84 -7.68
CA PHE A 86 16.20 -6.87 -7.32
C PHE A 86 15.57 -8.25 -7.53
N TYR A 87 15.88 -8.92 -8.64
CA TYR A 87 15.38 -10.28 -8.91
C TYR A 87 15.91 -11.31 -7.89
N GLY A 88 17.20 -11.21 -7.52
CA GLY A 88 17.80 -12.03 -6.47
C GLY A 88 17.14 -11.84 -5.10
N ILE A 89 16.76 -10.60 -4.74
CA ILE A 89 16.02 -10.31 -3.51
C ILE A 89 14.64 -10.98 -3.53
N TYR A 90 13.90 -10.90 -4.64
CA TYR A 90 12.61 -11.59 -4.76
C TYR A 90 12.78 -13.11 -4.60
N ILE A 91 13.73 -13.74 -5.29
CA ILE A 91 14.01 -15.18 -5.16
C ILE A 91 14.33 -15.54 -3.70
N PHE A 92 15.19 -14.78 -3.03
CA PHE A 92 15.54 -15.01 -1.63
C PHE A 92 14.30 -14.98 -0.73
N PHE A 93 13.44 -13.96 -0.86
CA PHE A 93 12.20 -13.88 -0.08
C PHE A 93 11.26 -15.06 -0.36
N TYR A 94 11.10 -15.50 -1.61
CA TYR A 94 10.31 -16.70 -1.93
C TYR A 94 10.89 -17.97 -1.32
N LEU A 95 12.20 -18.20 -1.43
CA LEU A 95 12.85 -19.39 -0.87
C LEU A 95 12.71 -19.45 0.65
N VAL A 96 12.93 -18.34 1.36
CA VAL A 96 12.75 -18.28 2.83
C VAL A 96 11.31 -18.63 3.22
N HIS A 97 10.31 -18.11 2.51
CA HIS A 97 8.90 -18.44 2.80
C HIS A 97 8.57 -19.91 2.49
N ILE A 98 9.05 -20.46 1.37
CA ILE A 98 8.84 -21.86 1.01
C ILE A 98 9.47 -22.80 2.06
N LEU A 99 10.67 -22.48 2.55
CA LEU A 99 11.34 -23.27 3.58
C LEU A 99 10.58 -23.25 4.92
N ILE A 100 10.11 -22.08 5.36
CA ILE A 100 9.34 -21.95 6.61
C ILE A 100 7.98 -22.68 6.48
N LEU A 101 7.28 -22.50 5.36
CA LEU A 101 6.00 -23.18 5.11
C LEU A 101 6.17 -24.70 5.02
N GLY A 102 7.20 -25.19 4.31
CA GLY A 102 7.50 -26.62 4.20
C GLY A 102 7.84 -27.27 5.54
N PHE A 103 8.60 -26.57 6.39
CA PHE A 103 8.90 -27.03 7.74
C PHE A 103 7.65 -27.03 8.65
N TYR A 104 6.77 -26.04 8.52
CA TYR A 104 5.49 -26.01 9.22
C TYR A 104 4.54 -27.14 8.78
N SER A 105 4.42 -27.42 7.47
CA SER A 105 3.62 -28.55 6.98
C SER A 105 4.17 -29.91 7.43
N TYR A 106 5.50 -30.06 7.47
CA TYR A 106 6.14 -31.27 8.00
C TYR A 106 5.84 -31.49 9.48
N GLN A 107 5.83 -30.43 10.30
CA GLN A 107 5.44 -30.52 11.71
C GLN A 107 3.98 -30.94 11.91
N ILE A 108 3.07 -30.46 11.07
CA ILE A 108 1.66 -30.89 11.07
C ILE A 108 1.55 -32.39 10.75
N GLU A 109 2.23 -32.86 9.70
CA GLU A 109 2.20 -34.26 9.27
C GLU A 109 2.76 -35.22 10.33
N VAL A 110 3.85 -34.83 11.00
CA VAL A 110 4.48 -35.61 12.08
C VAL A 110 3.75 -35.46 13.43
N GLY A 111 2.69 -34.65 13.49
CA GLY A 111 1.90 -34.40 14.71
C GLY A 111 2.64 -33.63 15.81
N LYS A 112 3.80 -33.04 15.49
CA LYS A 112 4.63 -32.25 16.42
C LYS A 112 4.41 -30.77 16.18
N LEU A 113 3.23 -30.30 16.59
CA LEU A 113 2.83 -28.89 16.52
C LEU A 113 3.62 -28.06 17.54
N ASP A 114 4.76 -27.51 17.12
CA ASP A 114 5.54 -26.53 17.87
C ASP A 114 5.30 -25.12 17.33
N ASP A 115 5.29 -24.11 18.20
CA ASP A 115 5.22 -22.69 17.82
C ASP A 115 6.52 -22.22 17.14
N TRP A 116 7.63 -22.95 17.28
CA TRP A 116 8.95 -22.59 16.75
C TRP A 116 8.94 -22.01 15.32
N PRO A 117 8.40 -22.68 14.27
CA PRO A 117 8.30 -22.11 12.91
C PRO A 117 7.60 -20.74 12.87
N VAL A 118 6.53 -20.58 13.65
CA VAL A 118 5.74 -19.33 13.71
C VAL A 118 6.54 -18.22 14.40
N ARG A 119 7.30 -18.56 15.46
CA ARG A 119 8.22 -17.63 16.15
C ARG A 119 9.40 -17.22 15.27
N VAL A 120 9.98 -18.14 14.49
CA VAL A 120 11.03 -17.84 13.50
C VAL A 120 10.50 -16.90 12.43
N TYR A 121 9.29 -17.13 11.91
CA TYR A 121 8.64 -16.22 10.97
C TYR A 121 8.41 -14.83 11.56
N LEU A 122 7.95 -14.76 12.82
CA LEU A 122 7.77 -13.47 13.53
C LEU A 122 9.10 -12.71 13.65
N CYS A 123 10.20 -13.39 14.01
CA CYS A 123 11.53 -12.78 14.10
C CYS A 123 12.00 -12.22 12.75
N PHE A 124 11.81 -12.98 11.67
CA PHE A 124 12.09 -12.52 10.30
C PHE A 124 11.25 -11.29 9.93
N TYR A 125 9.94 -11.32 10.20
CA TYR A 125 9.04 -10.20 9.92
C TYR A 125 9.44 -8.94 10.72
N VAL A 126 9.73 -9.07 12.02
CA VAL A 126 10.18 -7.97 12.86
C VAL A 126 11.50 -7.39 12.34
N PHE A 127 12.48 -8.23 11.98
CA PHE A 127 13.74 -7.79 11.40
C PHE A 127 13.56 -6.97 10.12
N VAL A 128 12.75 -7.45 9.16
CA VAL A 128 12.48 -6.72 7.91
C VAL A 128 11.81 -5.36 8.17
N ASN A 129 10.90 -5.29 9.15
CA ASN A 129 10.27 -4.03 9.54
C ASN A 129 11.24 -3.07 10.25
N LEU A 130 12.13 -3.56 11.12
CA LEU A 130 13.17 -2.75 11.77
C LEU A 130 14.12 -2.12 10.74
N VAL A 131 14.54 -2.89 9.72
CA VAL A 131 15.34 -2.36 8.60
C VAL A 131 14.59 -1.24 7.87
N LEU A 132 13.29 -1.42 7.62
CA LEU A 132 12.44 -0.40 6.98
C LEU A 132 12.32 0.88 7.84
N PHE A 133 12.09 0.76 9.15
CA PHE A 133 12.04 1.91 10.06
C PHE A 133 13.37 2.66 10.13
N ALA A 134 14.50 1.94 10.26
CA ALA A 134 15.84 2.53 10.23
C ALA A 134 16.09 3.28 8.90
N SER A 135 15.68 2.70 7.78
CA SER A 135 15.83 3.30 6.45
C SER A 135 15.03 4.60 6.29
N ALA A 136 13.85 4.71 6.91
CA ALA A 136 13.05 5.92 6.93
C ALA A 136 13.72 7.05 7.73
N ILE A 137 14.31 6.72 8.90
CA ILE A 137 15.06 7.67 9.72
C ILE A 137 16.26 8.22 8.96
N LEU A 138 17.02 7.35 8.28
CA LEU A 138 18.17 7.73 7.44
C LEU A 138 17.78 8.70 6.31
N TYR A 139 16.52 8.72 5.85
CA TYR A 139 16.09 9.63 4.80
C TYR A 139 15.78 11.07 5.29
N ILE A 140 15.52 11.27 6.59
CA ILE A 140 15.30 12.59 7.20
C ILE A 140 16.49 13.54 6.94
N PRO A 141 17.76 13.19 7.24
CA PRO A 141 18.90 14.08 6.99
C PRO A 141 19.14 14.34 5.50
N ILE A 142 18.86 13.36 4.62
CA ILE A 142 18.88 13.58 3.15
C ILE A 142 17.88 14.68 2.79
N MET A 143 16.65 14.61 3.29
CA MET A 143 15.59 15.58 2.98
C MET A 143 15.91 16.98 3.51
N MET A 144 16.54 17.10 4.68
CA MET A 144 17.03 18.41 5.18
C MET A 144 18.09 19.02 4.24
N ARG A 145 19.04 18.21 3.75
CA ARG A 145 20.10 18.66 2.83
C ARG A 145 19.56 18.95 1.43
N ILE A 146 18.66 18.12 0.89
CA ILE A 146 17.96 18.36 -0.38
C ILE A 146 17.12 19.64 -0.29
N ARG A 147 16.42 19.93 0.81
CA ARG A 147 15.70 21.21 0.96
C ARG A 147 16.65 22.41 0.95
N LYS A 148 17.87 22.26 1.46
CA LYS A 148 18.92 23.30 1.38
C LYS A 148 19.42 23.50 -0.06
N LEU A 149 19.61 22.42 -0.83
CA LEU A 149 20.09 22.43 -2.22
C LEU A 149 19.00 22.73 -3.28
N ALA A 150 17.75 22.35 -3.06
CA ALA A 150 16.63 22.56 -3.99
C ALA A 150 16.21 24.03 -4.12
N ARG A 151 16.77 24.92 -3.28
CA ARG A 151 16.74 26.38 -3.49
C ARG A 151 17.67 26.84 -4.62
N LEU A 152 18.54 25.96 -5.13
CA LEU A 152 19.57 26.24 -6.13
C LEU A 152 19.44 25.39 -7.41
N SER A 153 18.61 24.34 -7.45
CA SER A 153 18.50 23.47 -8.63
C SER A 153 17.11 22.82 -8.79
N ILE A 154 16.57 22.93 -10.00
CA ILE A 154 15.32 22.30 -10.46
C ILE A 154 15.67 21.27 -11.54
N THR A 155 15.77 20.00 -11.19
CA THR A 155 16.08 18.91 -12.15
C THR A 155 15.32 17.62 -11.79
N ASN A 156 14.98 16.81 -12.79
CA ASN A 156 14.10 15.64 -12.67
C ASN A 156 14.54 14.60 -11.60
N GLN A 157 15.83 14.50 -11.31
CA GLN A 157 16.38 13.62 -10.26
C GLN A 157 15.78 13.94 -8.87
N ASN A 158 15.49 15.21 -8.58
CA ASN A 158 14.83 15.64 -7.34
C ASN A 158 13.39 15.09 -7.22
N ARG A 159 12.71 14.76 -8.33
CA ARG A 159 11.34 14.23 -8.33
C ARG A 159 11.31 12.75 -7.92
N GLN A 160 12.23 11.93 -8.45
CA GLN A 160 12.37 10.52 -8.06
C GLN A 160 12.86 10.36 -6.61
N GLN A 161 13.66 11.30 -6.09
CA GLN A 161 14.06 11.29 -4.68
C GLN A 161 12.94 11.75 -3.72
N ARG A 162 11.99 12.58 -4.18
CA ARG A 162 10.76 12.87 -3.43
C ARG A 162 9.78 11.69 -3.42
N TYR A 163 9.63 10.97 -4.54
CA TYR A 163 8.73 9.82 -4.60
C TYR A 163 9.07 8.74 -3.56
N ILE A 164 10.34 8.30 -3.52
CA ILE A 164 10.78 7.29 -2.56
C ILE A 164 10.73 7.80 -1.11
N LEU A 165 10.96 9.09 -0.84
CA LEU A 165 10.69 9.67 0.49
C LEU A 165 9.24 9.47 0.91
N TYR A 166 8.29 10.02 0.14
CA TYR A 166 6.89 10.02 0.53
C TYR A 166 6.38 8.59 0.67
N GLN A 167 6.82 7.69 -0.21
CA GLN A 167 6.53 6.26 -0.11
C GLN A 167 7.06 5.65 1.21
N THR A 168 8.34 5.78 1.53
CA THR A 168 8.91 5.20 2.75
C THR A 168 8.30 5.81 4.02
N ILE A 169 8.12 7.13 4.06
CA ILE A 169 7.51 7.83 5.22
C ILE A 169 6.05 7.42 5.39
N SER A 170 5.26 7.38 4.31
CA SER A 170 3.85 6.99 4.39
C SER A 170 3.71 5.53 4.84
N ILE A 171 4.56 4.61 4.37
CA ILE A 171 4.57 3.21 4.82
C ILE A 171 4.90 3.12 6.32
N VAL A 172 5.91 3.87 6.79
CA VAL A 172 6.29 3.87 8.22
C VAL A 172 5.20 4.47 9.12
N ILE A 173 4.62 5.61 8.75
CA ILE A 173 3.52 6.23 9.51
C ILE A 173 2.32 5.28 9.59
N PHE A 174 1.96 4.63 8.48
CA PHE A 174 0.86 3.69 8.44
C PHE A 174 1.15 2.50 9.37
N LYS A 175 2.30 1.82 9.20
CA LYS A 175 2.72 0.70 10.06
C LYS A 175 2.72 1.05 11.56
N MET A 176 3.19 2.24 11.95
CA MET A 176 3.12 2.68 13.35
C MET A 176 1.67 2.82 13.86
N SER A 177 0.74 3.29 13.03
CA SER A 177 -0.67 3.44 13.44
C SER A 177 -1.39 2.10 13.71
N HIS A 178 -0.83 0.99 13.22
CA HIS A 178 -1.38 -0.37 13.45
C HIS A 178 -0.74 -1.11 14.62
N ALA A 179 0.21 -0.50 15.34
CA ALA A 179 0.71 -1.05 16.61
C ALA A 179 -0.42 -1.27 17.64
N TRP A 180 -1.49 -0.47 17.58
CA TRP A 180 -2.69 -0.64 18.41
C TRP A 180 -3.43 -1.98 18.16
N ILE A 181 -3.28 -2.59 16.99
CA ILE A 181 -3.93 -3.87 16.68
C ILE A 181 -3.39 -4.99 17.57
N VAL A 182 -2.12 -4.93 18.01
CA VAL A 182 -1.55 -5.87 18.99
C VAL A 182 -2.38 -5.86 20.27
N PHE A 183 -2.73 -4.68 20.77
CA PHE A 183 -3.50 -4.52 22.01
C PHE A 183 -4.90 -5.12 21.92
N LEU A 184 -5.56 -5.01 20.75
CA LEU A 184 -6.88 -5.61 20.52
C LEU A 184 -6.85 -7.14 20.47
N VAL A 185 -5.76 -7.73 19.96
CA VAL A 185 -5.63 -9.19 19.84
C VAL A 185 -5.14 -9.80 21.17
N GLU A 186 -4.31 -9.08 21.94
CA GLU A 186 -3.87 -9.49 23.29
C GLU A 186 -5.05 -9.56 24.26
N LEU A 187 -5.97 -8.59 24.21
CA LEU A 187 -7.23 -8.62 24.97
C LEU A 187 -8.13 -9.83 24.65
N GLY A 188 -7.95 -10.47 23.49
CA GLY A 188 -8.69 -11.65 23.07
C GLY A 188 -8.00 -12.99 23.33
N SER A 189 -6.77 -12.98 23.90
CA SER A 189 -5.97 -14.20 24.14
C SER A 189 -5.80 -15.11 22.91
N PHE A 190 -5.70 -14.50 21.71
CA PHE A 190 -5.58 -15.25 20.46
C PHE A 190 -4.19 -15.91 20.29
N PRO A 191 -4.08 -16.99 19.50
CA PRO A 191 -2.80 -17.64 19.24
C PRO A 191 -1.89 -16.82 18.31
N LEU A 192 -0.58 -17.01 18.44
CA LEU A 192 0.47 -16.18 17.82
C LEU A 192 0.35 -16.08 16.28
N TYR A 193 -0.12 -17.12 15.60
CA TYR A 193 -0.32 -17.11 14.14
C TYR A 193 -1.39 -16.09 13.68
N MET A 194 -2.40 -15.79 14.51
CA MET A 194 -3.44 -14.81 14.15
C MET A 194 -2.89 -13.38 14.09
N TYR A 195 -2.02 -12.98 15.03
CA TYR A 195 -1.34 -11.68 14.99
C TYR A 195 -0.59 -11.49 13.67
N ILE A 196 0.20 -12.50 13.29
CA ILE A 196 0.97 -12.48 12.04
C ILE A 196 0.02 -12.37 10.85
N THR A 197 -1.04 -13.17 10.80
CA THR A 197 -2.03 -13.14 9.72
C THR A 197 -2.66 -11.75 9.56
N VAL A 198 -3.08 -11.12 10.66
CA VAL A 198 -3.68 -9.78 10.64
C VAL A 198 -2.68 -8.73 10.13
N PHE A 199 -1.45 -8.74 10.62
CA PHE A 199 -0.41 -7.82 10.12
C PHE A 199 -0.10 -8.02 8.64
N LEU A 200 0.00 -9.27 8.18
CA LEU A 200 0.25 -9.59 6.78
C LEU A 200 -0.90 -9.11 5.88
N VAL A 201 -2.14 -9.43 6.22
CA VAL A 201 -3.35 -8.97 5.48
C VAL A 201 -3.40 -7.45 5.43
N PHE A 202 -3.01 -6.79 6.52
CA PHE A 202 -2.96 -5.34 6.57
C PHE A 202 -1.86 -4.75 5.66
N ASP A 203 -0.66 -5.30 5.69
CA ASP A 203 0.45 -4.93 4.80
C ASP A 203 0.09 -5.09 3.32
N LEU A 204 -0.65 -6.16 2.99
CA LEU A 204 -1.13 -6.46 1.64
C LEU A 204 -2.01 -5.35 1.06
N PHE A 205 -3.01 -4.87 1.81
CA PHE A 205 -3.90 -3.82 1.33
C PHE A 205 -3.26 -2.43 1.40
N SER A 206 -2.47 -2.16 2.43
CA SER A 206 -1.88 -0.85 2.65
C SER A 206 -0.80 -0.51 1.63
N THR A 207 0.14 -1.42 1.36
CA THR A 207 1.29 -1.18 0.48
C THR A 207 0.90 -0.67 -0.92
N PRO A 208 -0.02 -1.28 -1.68
CA PRO A 208 -0.45 -0.76 -2.99
C PRO A 208 -1.17 0.59 -2.90
N VAL A 209 -1.97 0.84 -1.86
CA VAL A 209 -2.61 2.14 -1.64
C VAL A 209 -1.55 3.22 -1.38
N LEU A 210 -0.57 2.94 -0.53
CA LEU A 210 0.51 3.85 -0.18
C LEU A 210 1.44 4.15 -1.38
N ILE A 211 1.71 3.15 -2.23
CA ILE A 211 2.39 3.33 -3.52
C ILE A 211 1.63 4.34 -4.40
N GLN A 212 0.32 4.13 -4.59
CA GLN A 212 -0.51 4.97 -5.47
C GLN A 212 -0.67 6.40 -4.91
N VAL A 213 -0.91 6.53 -3.61
CA VAL A 213 -1.02 7.83 -2.92
C VAL A 213 0.30 8.58 -3.01
N SER A 214 1.44 7.93 -2.76
CA SER A 214 2.76 8.56 -2.88
C SER A 214 3.07 9.00 -4.31
N TYR A 215 2.68 8.20 -5.31
CA TYR A 215 2.83 8.56 -6.72
C TYR A 215 1.99 9.79 -7.07
N LEU A 216 0.73 9.81 -6.63
CA LEU A 216 -0.19 10.92 -6.88
C LEU A 216 0.29 12.20 -6.20
N LEU A 217 0.67 12.14 -4.92
CA LEU A 217 1.23 13.26 -4.15
C LEU A 217 2.51 13.85 -4.78
N CYS A 218 3.33 13.00 -5.41
CA CYS A 218 4.56 13.44 -6.08
C CYS A 218 4.36 13.97 -7.50
N ASN A 219 3.18 13.78 -8.10
CA ASN A 219 2.81 14.45 -9.33
C ASN A 219 1.95 15.68 -9.02
N ARG A 220 2.62 16.83 -8.83
CA ARG A 220 1.98 18.13 -8.54
C ARG A 220 0.76 18.41 -9.43
N GLN A 221 0.84 18.10 -10.72
CA GLN A 221 -0.27 18.28 -11.67
C GLN A 221 -1.47 17.39 -11.33
N ASN A 222 -1.25 16.12 -10.95
CA ASN A 222 -2.32 15.21 -10.51
C ASN A 222 -2.91 15.64 -9.16
N VAL A 223 -2.10 16.17 -8.22
CA VAL A 223 -2.60 16.74 -6.96
C VAL A 223 -3.49 17.94 -7.22
N GLU A 224 -3.07 18.86 -8.10
CA GLU A 224 -3.86 20.04 -8.46
C GLU A 224 -5.17 19.66 -9.18
N ILE A 225 -5.15 18.63 -10.05
CA ILE A 225 -6.37 18.08 -10.70
C ILE A 225 -7.29 17.42 -9.66
N LEU A 226 -6.76 16.58 -8.76
CA LEU A 226 -7.56 15.90 -7.73
C LEU A 226 -8.17 16.91 -6.75
N ARG A 227 -7.39 17.90 -6.31
CA ARG A 227 -7.87 19.00 -5.46
C ARG A 227 -8.99 19.78 -6.16
N LYS A 228 -8.83 20.12 -7.44
CA LYS A 228 -9.90 20.78 -8.22
C LYS A 228 -11.17 19.95 -8.24
N LYS A 229 -11.10 18.64 -8.51
CA LYS A 229 -12.27 17.74 -8.49
C LYS A 229 -12.96 17.69 -7.11
N LEU A 230 -12.21 17.42 -6.04
CA LEU A 230 -12.74 17.33 -4.67
C LEU A 230 -13.41 18.64 -4.20
N TYR A 231 -12.87 19.80 -4.57
CA TYR A 231 -13.51 21.09 -4.30
C TYR A 231 -14.75 21.31 -5.18
N PHE A 232 -14.75 20.88 -6.45
CA PHE A 232 -15.89 21.01 -7.35
C PHE A 232 -17.09 20.17 -6.90
N ASP A 233 -16.87 18.93 -6.45
CA ASP A 233 -17.93 18.07 -5.93
C ASP A 233 -18.54 18.61 -4.63
N LYS A 234 -17.70 19.16 -3.73
CA LYS A 234 -18.16 19.82 -2.50
C LYS A 234 -18.93 21.13 -2.78
N PHE A 235 -18.62 21.82 -3.88
CA PHE A 235 -19.37 22.99 -4.33
C PHE A 235 -20.69 22.59 -5.02
N ARG A 236 -20.70 21.49 -5.77
CA ARG A 236 -21.88 20.95 -6.45
C ARG A 236 -22.93 20.40 -5.47
N SER A 237 -22.50 19.71 -4.41
CA SER A 237 -23.44 19.19 -3.40
C SER A 237 -24.13 20.30 -2.59
N ASN A 238 -23.43 21.41 -2.30
CA ASN A 238 -24.02 22.55 -1.61
C ASN A 238 -25.02 23.34 -2.48
N ARG A 239 -24.82 23.43 -3.81
CA ARG A 239 -25.72 24.18 -4.69
C ARG A 239 -27.07 23.47 -4.93
N SER A 240 -27.14 22.15 -4.74
CA SER A 240 -28.39 21.37 -4.93
C SER A 240 -29.40 21.45 -3.76
N ARG A 241 -29.09 22.18 -2.68
CA ARG A 241 -29.99 22.37 -1.53
C ARG A 241 -30.74 23.71 -1.51
N SER A 242 -30.58 24.54 -2.54
CA SER A 242 -31.11 25.92 -2.60
C SER A 242 -32.03 26.15 -3.81
N SER A 243 -32.95 25.23 -4.08
CA SER A 243 -34.11 25.48 -4.95
C SER A 243 -35.37 25.65 -4.08
N GLN A 244 -35.42 26.75 -3.35
CA GLN A 244 -36.65 27.19 -2.69
C GLN A 244 -37.58 27.77 -3.76
N VAL A 245 -38.80 27.26 -3.85
CA VAL A 245 -39.79 27.70 -4.84
C VAL A 245 -40.51 28.93 -4.30
N GLU A 246 -40.45 30.06 -5.01
CA GLU A 246 -41.25 31.23 -4.68
C GLU A 246 -42.67 31.12 -5.27
N PRO A 247 -43.72 31.48 -4.53
CA PRO A 247 -45.10 31.50 -5.03
C PRO A 247 -45.38 32.73 -5.90
N MET A 248 -46.22 32.57 -6.93
CA MET A 248 -46.61 33.68 -7.82
C MET A 248 -47.52 34.71 -7.12
N PRO A 249 -47.29 36.03 -7.32
CA PRO A 249 -48.22 37.07 -6.87
C PRO A 249 -49.44 37.20 -7.81
N GLN A 250 -50.59 37.49 -7.21
CA GLN A 250 -51.89 37.63 -7.87
C GLN A 250 -52.02 39.03 -8.53
N ARG A 251 -52.34 39.10 -9.83
CA ARG A 251 -52.49 40.37 -10.56
C ARG A 251 -53.92 40.90 -10.45
N ASN A 252 -54.10 42.04 -9.78
CA ASN A 252 -55.30 42.88 -9.84
C ASN A 252 -54.93 44.24 -10.42
N ASP A 253 -55.27 44.49 -11.69
CA ASP A 253 -55.07 45.80 -12.33
C ASP A 253 -56.43 46.37 -12.79
N LEU A 254 -56.94 47.36 -12.04
CA LEU A 254 -58.01 48.26 -12.46
C LEU A 254 -57.43 49.68 -12.50
N VAL A 255 -57.21 50.23 -13.69
CA VAL A 255 -56.92 51.66 -13.89
C VAL A 255 -57.70 52.17 -15.10
N ALA A 256 -58.54 53.18 -14.86
CA ALA A 256 -59.35 53.85 -15.86
C ALA A 256 -58.70 55.13 -16.42
N THR A 257 -59.34 55.68 -17.47
CA THR A 257 -59.26 57.06 -18.01
C THR A 257 -57.96 57.50 -18.72
N SER A 258 -57.98 58.37 -19.74
CA SER A 258 -59.07 59.04 -20.50
C SER A 258 -58.55 59.68 -21.81
N VAL A 259 -59.45 60.26 -22.63
CA VAL A 259 -59.20 61.17 -23.78
C VAL A 259 -58.69 60.43 -25.05
N VAL A 260 -59.19 60.66 -26.27
CA VAL A 260 -59.91 61.80 -26.89
C VAL A 260 -61.39 61.51 -27.14
#